data_AF-A0A812U8C7-F1
#
_entry.id   AF-A0A812U8C7-F1
#
_cell.length_a   1.000
_cell.length_b   1.000
_cell.length_c   1.000
_cell.angle_alpha   90.00
_cell.angle_beta   90.00
_cell.angle_gamma   90.00
#
_symmetry.space_group_name_H-M   'P 1'
#
loop_
_entity.id
_entity.type
_entity.pdbx_description
1 polymer ?
#
loop_
_entity_poly.entity_id
_entity_poly.type
_entity_poly.pdbx_seq_one_letter_code
_entity_poly.pdbx_strand_id
1 'polypeptide(L)'
;SYTACVHDVAVGHFDVCIADLWLTAERNRLAYFLPPIRQDLFYLVVPRKVEEVTFASYLERPFLPFTIDAWLGVFAFLCGLSIVLWIVEICDMPSEE
;
A
#
# COMPACT_ATOMS: atom_id res chain seq x y z
N SER A 1 -33.36 -12.00 -1.49
CA SER A 1 -32.56 -11.77 -2.72
C SER A 1 -33.33 -10.76 -3.58
N TYR A 2 -32.67 -9.72 -4.10
CA TYR A 2 -33.32 -8.73 -4.98
C TYR A 2 -33.58 -9.37 -6.35
N THR A 3 -34.77 -9.94 -6.56
CA THR A 3 -35.17 -10.59 -7.81
C THR A 3 -36.41 -9.95 -8.43
N ALA A 4 -36.89 -8.82 -7.91
CA ALA A 4 -38.16 -8.20 -8.30
C ALA A 4 -38.31 -8.07 -9.82
N CYS A 5 -37.33 -7.46 -10.49
CA CYS A 5 -37.41 -7.23 -11.94
C CYS A 5 -37.43 -8.53 -12.77
N VAL A 6 -36.69 -9.56 -12.36
CA VAL A 6 -36.69 -10.88 -13.05
C VAL A 6 -37.99 -11.64 -12.76
N HIS A 7 -38.51 -11.49 -11.54
CA HIS A 7 -39.75 -12.11 -11.11
C HIS A 7 -40.96 -11.54 -11.84
N ASP A 8 -41.02 -10.22 -11.99
CA ASP A 8 -42.15 -9.56 -12.68
C ASP A 8 -42.20 -9.93 -14.17
N VAL A 9 -41.04 -10.14 -14.81
CA VAL A 9 -40.99 -10.70 -16.17
C VAL A 9 -41.44 -12.17 -16.18
N ALA A 10 -41.01 -12.97 -15.21
CA ALA A 10 -41.40 -14.38 -15.13
C ALA A 10 -42.90 -14.60 -14.87
N VAL A 11 -43.54 -13.70 -14.10
CA VAL A 11 -44.99 -13.72 -13.82
C VAL A 11 -45.80 -13.10 -14.97
N GLY A 12 -45.16 -12.38 -15.89
CA GLY A 12 -45.82 -11.70 -17.01
C GLY A 12 -46.43 -10.35 -16.64
N HIS A 13 -45.97 -9.71 -15.56
CA HIS A 13 -46.31 -8.32 -15.26
C HIS A 13 -45.58 -7.35 -16.21
N PHE A 14 -44.38 -7.71 -16.69
CA PHE A 14 -43.61 -6.96 -17.68
C PHE A 14 -43.13 -7.88 -18.80
N ASP A 15 -43.05 -7.36 -20.03
CA ASP A 15 -42.48 -8.10 -21.17
C ASP A 15 -40.95 -8.10 -21.16
N VAL A 16 -40.34 -7.01 -20.65
CA VAL A 16 -38.89 -6.82 -20.59
C VAL A 16 -38.48 -6.05 -19.35
N CYS A 17 -37.36 -6.45 -18.76
CA CYS A 17 -36.72 -5.80 -17.62
C CYS A 17 -35.33 -5.32 -18.04
N ILE A 18 -35.05 -4.02 -17.85
CA ILE A 18 -33.72 -3.43 -18.07
C ILE A 18 -33.22 -2.91 -16.73
N ALA A 19 -32.26 -3.61 -16.14
CA ALA A 19 -31.62 -3.22 -14.89
C ALA A 19 -30.20 -3.79 -14.82
N ASP A 20 -29.42 -3.31 -13.85
CA ASP A 20 -28.11 -3.87 -13.55
C ASP A 20 -28.28 -5.14 -12.72
N LEU A 21 -28.20 -6.30 -13.35
CA LEU A 21 -28.43 -7.59 -12.71
C LEU A 21 -27.41 -8.62 -13.16
N TRP A 22 -26.94 -9.39 -12.17
CA TRP A 22 -26.07 -10.52 -12.43
C TRP A 22 -26.83 -11.73 -12.95
N LEU A 23 -26.27 -12.33 -13.99
CA LEU A 23 -26.67 -13.62 -14.50
C LEU A 23 -26.25 -14.70 -13.51
N THR A 24 -27.23 -15.28 -12.82
CA THR A 24 -27.04 -16.39 -11.88
C THR A 24 -27.89 -17.57 -12.31
N ALA A 25 -27.49 -18.78 -11.94
CA ALA A 25 -28.22 -19.99 -12.32
C ALA A 25 -29.68 -19.96 -11.84
N GLU A 26 -29.94 -19.45 -10.63
CA GLU A 26 -31.30 -19.35 -10.08
C GLU A 26 -32.17 -18.34 -10.84
N ARG A 27 -31.61 -17.21 -11.29
CA ARG A 27 -32.36 -16.23 -12.09
C ARG A 27 -32.60 -16.71 -13.51
N ASN A 28 -31.64 -17.41 -14.10
CA ASN A 28 -31.75 -17.97 -15.45
C ASN A 28 -32.79 -19.09 -15.55
N ARG A 29 -33.26 -19.62 -14.42
CA ARG A 29 -34.42 -20.54 -14.34
C ARG A 29 -35.76 -19.83 -14.39
N LEU A 30 -35.81 -18.52 -14.13
CA LEU A 30 -37.05 -17.75 -14.04
C LEU A 30 -37.38 -17.02 -15.34
N ALA A 31 -36.38 -16.42 -15.99
CA ALA A 31 -36.54 -15.69 -17.23
C ALA A 31 -35.30 -15.83 -18.11
N TYR A 32 -35.46 -15.56 -19.41
CA TYR A 32 -34.36 -15.56 -20.37
C TYR A 32 -33.55 -14.27 -20.29
N PHE A 33 -32.22 -14.41 -20.32
CA PHE A 33 -31.28 -13.29 -20.31
C PHE A 33 -30.61 -13.12 -21.67
N LEU A 34 -30.30 -11.86 -22.00
CA LEU A 34 -29.40 -11.53 -23.10
C LEU A 34 -27.94 -11.86 -22.73
N PRO A 35 -27.04 -12.02 -23.72
CA PRO A 35 -25.62 -12.14 -23.47
C PRO A 35 -25.09 -10.97 -22.61
N PRO A 36 -24.17 -11.22 -21.66
CA PRO A 36 -23.67 -10.19 -20.77
C PRO A 36 -22.89 -9.13 -21.55
N ILE A 37 -23.25 -7.86 -21.35
CA ILE A 37 -22.61 -6.70 -21.99
C ILE A 37 -21.41 -6.16 -21.19
N ARG A 38 -21.31 -6.51 -19.90
CA ARG A 38 -20.25 -6.07 -18.98
C ARG A 38 -19.84 -7.22 -18.07
N GLN A 39 -18.58 -7.22 -17.64
CA GLN A 39 -18.06 -8.11 -16.60
C GLN A 39 -17.88 -7.32 -15.31
N ASP A 40 -18.49 -7.81 -14.24
CA ASP A 40 -18.34 -7.20 -12.92
C ASP A 40 -17.17 -7.86 -12.17
N LEU A 41 -16.27 -7.02 -11.66
CA LEU A 41 -15.15 -7.43 -10.83
C LEU A 41 -15.45 -7.08 -9.37
N PHE A 42 -15.20 -8.03 -8.48
CA PHE A 42 -15.36 -7.82 -7.05
C PHE A 42 -14.08 -7.20 -6.48
N TYR A 43 -14.21 -6.02 -5.88
CA TYR A 43 -13.12 -5.35 -5.19
C TYR A 43 -13.39 -5.30 -3.70
N LEU A 44 -12.35 -5.60 -2.91
CA LEU A 44 -12.38 -5.39 -1.47
C LEU A 44 -12.04 -3.94 -1.16
N VAL A 45 -13.04 -3.16 -0.78
CA VAL A 45 -12.84 -1.78 -0.32
C VAL A 45 -12.47 -1.82 1.17
N VAL A 46 -11.23 -1.49 1.49
CA VAL A 46 -10.73 -1.40 2.87
C VAL A 46 -10.52 0.06 3.24
N PRO A 47 -10.98 0.53 4.41
CA PRO A 47 -10.65 1.87 4.87
C PRO A 47 -9.14 2.00 5.02
N ARG A 48 -8.54 2.94 4.27
CA ARG A 48 -7.13 3.28 4.47
C ARG A 48 -7.01 4.09 5.76
N LYS A 49 -6.19 3.62 6.70
CA LYS A 49 -5.73 4.47 7.80
C LYS A 49 -4.88 5.58 7.19
N VAL A 50 -5.37 6.82 7.23
CA VAL A 50 -4.55 7.98 6.92
C VAL A 50 -3.69 8.20 8.15
N GLU A 51 -2.43 7.75 8.10
CA GLU A 51 -1.47 8.12 9.14
C GLU A 51 -1.24 9.63 9.04
N GLU A 52 -1.50 10.34 10.13
CA GLU A 52 -1.23 11.78 10.21
C GLU A 52 0.29 11.98 10.14
N VAL A 53 0.77 12.30 8.95
CA VAL A 53 2.17 12.62 8.69
C VAL A 53 2.51 13.95 9.36
N THR A 54 2.99 13.87 10.61
CA THR A 54 3.47 15.04 11.35
C THR A 54 4.83 15.48 10.80
N PHE A 55 5.21 16.75 10.94
CA PHE A 55 6.53 17.26 10.53
C PHE A 55 7.70 16.43 11.11
N ALA A 56 7.58 15.97 12.36
CA ALA A 56 8.54 15.07 12.99
C ALA A 56 8.73 13.76 12.20
N SER A 57 7.64 13.18 11.67
CA SER A 57 7.70 11.96 10.85
C SER A 57 8.44 12.15 9.52
N TYR A 58 8.61 13.39 9.04
CA TYR A 58 9.44 13.69 7.88
C TYR A 58 10.91 13.86 8.26
N LEU A 59 11.18 14.43 9.44
CA LEU A 59 12.54 14.64 9.95
C LEU A 59 13.23 13.33 10.33
N GLU A 60 12.48 12.33 10.77
CA GLU A 60 13.01 11.02 11.15
C GLU A 60 13.26 10.09 9.96
N ARG A 61 12.62 10.34 8.81
CA ARG A 61 12.74 9.48 7.61
C ARG A 61 14.17 9.23 7.11
N PRO A 62 15.08 10.22 7.09
CA PRO A 62 16.46 10.02 6.69
C PRO A 62 17.25 9.10 7.63
N PHE A 63 16.82 8.97 8.90
CA PHE A 63 17.48 8.17 9.92
C PHE A 63 16.90 6.74 10.05
N LEU A 64 15.72 6.48 9.47
CA LEU A 64 15.09 5.15 9.42
C LEU A 64 15.89 4.02 8.74
N PRO A 65 16.77 4.24 7.73
CA PRO A 65 17.42 3.11 7.08
C PRO A 65 18.46 2.40 7.96
N PHE A 66 18.88 3.01 9.07
CA PHE A 66 19.88 2.46 9.99
C PHE A 66 19.34 2.36 11.42
N THR A 67 19.73 1.30 12.12
CA THR A 67 19.48 1.16 13.56
C THR A 67 20.31 2.17 14.35
N ILE A 68 19.88 2.48 15.58
CA ILE A 68 20.65 3.35 16.49
C ILE A 68 22.07 2.80 16.69
N ASP A 69 22.21 1.48 16.81
CA ASP A 69 23.51 0.81 16.96
C ASP A 69 24.41 1.01 15.73
N ALA A 70 23.85 1.01 14.52
CA ALA A 70 24.59 1.27 13.30
C ALA A 70 25.10 2.72 13.25
N TRP A 71 24.28 3.69 13.65
CA TRP A 71 24.71 5.09 13.75
C TRP A 71 25.83 5.29 14.78
N LEU A 72 25.73 4.64 15.94
CA LEU A 72 26.80 4.65 16.95
C LEU A 72 28.08 4.00 16.43
N GLY A 73 27.97 2.91 15.66
CA GLY A 73 29.10 2.28 14.99
C GLY A 73 29.79 3.19 13.98
N VAL A 74 29.02 3.88 13.13
CA VAL A 74 29.56 4.86 12.16
C VAL A 74 30.27 6.00 12.90
N PHE A 75 29.65 6.54 13.95
CA PHE A 75 30.25 7.60 14.76
C PHE A 75 31.56 7.16 15.42
N ALA A 76 31.57 5.99 16.07
CA ALA A 76 32.76 5.44 16.70
C ALA A 76 33.89 5.18 15.69
N PHE A 77 33.56 4.69 14.49
CA PHE A 77 34.53 4.48 13.42
C PHE A 77 35.16 5.80 12.94
N LEU A 78 34.36 6.84 12.72
CA LEU A 78 34.85 8.16 12.31
C LEU A 78 35.75 8.79 13.38
N CYS A 79 35.35 8.72 14.64
CA CYS A 79 36.19 9.19 15.75
C CYS A 79 37.49 8.40 15.86
N GLY A 80 37.43 7.06 15.74
CA GLY A 80 38.61 6.20 15.74
C GLY A 80 39.59 6.54 14.63
N LEU A 81 39.10 6.71 13.40
CA LEU A 81 39.91 7.14 12.27
C LEU A 81 40.54 8.51 12.50
N SER A 82 39.77 9.47 13.01
CA SER A 82 40.29 10.81 13.31
C SER A 82 41.43 10.77 14.35
N ILE A 83 41.31 9.94 15.38
CA ILE A 83 42.35 9.77 16.41
C ILE A 83 43.60 9.11 15.80
N VAL A 84 43.43 8.07 14.98
CA VAL A 84 44.56 7.41 14.32
C VAL A 84 45.30 8.38 13.40
N LEU A 85 44.59 9.16 12.59
CA LEU A 85 45.20 10.17 11.72
C LEU A 85 45.95 11.24 12.53
N TRP A 86 45.36 11.71 13.63
CA TRP A 86 46.01 12.67 14.52
C TRP A 86 47.31 12.13 15.14
N ILE A 87 47.31 10.85 15.55
CA ILE A 87 48.53 10.19 16.07
C ILE A 87 49.60 10.08 14.98
N VAL A 88 49.22 9.70 13.76
CA VAL A 88 50.15 9.59 12.63
C VAL A 88 50.77 10.96 12.32
N GLU A 89 49.96 12.02 12.27
CA GLU A 89 50.45 13.39 12.04
C GLU A 89 51.44 13.83 13.12
N ILE A 90 51.17 13.52 14.39
CA ILE A 90 52.11 13.79 15.49
C ILE A 90 53.44 13.06 15.31
N CYS A 91 53.40 11.79 14.88
CA CYS A 91 54.59 11.00 14.64
C CYS A 91 55.39 11.46 13.41
N ASP A 92 54.72 12.03 12.41
CA ASP A 92 55.32 12.55 11.19
C ASP A 92 55.84 14.00 11.35
N MET A 93 55.54 14.70 12.44
CA MET A 93 56.17 15.99 12.73
C MET A 93 57.68 15.79 12.91
N PRO A 94 58.55 16.32 12.02
CA PRO A 94 59.98 16.24 12.23
C PRO A 94 60.33 17.01 13.51
N SER A 95 61.24 16.46 14.31
CA SER A 95 61.82 17.16 15.45
C SER A 95 62.51 18.43 14.96
N GLU A 96 61.81 19.58 15.00
CA GLU A 96 62.47 20.89 14.94
C GLU A 96 63.20 21.10 16.27
N GLU A 97 64.44 20.64 16.28
CA GLU A 97 65.69 21.24 16.81
C GLU A 97 66.73 20.14 17.14
#